data_AF-A0A965DAG5-F1
#
_entry.id   AF-A0A965DAG5-F1
#
_cell.length_a   1.000
_cell.length_b   1.000
_cell.length_c   1.000
_cell.angle_alpha   90.00
_cell.angle_beta   90.00
_cell.angle_gamma   90.00
#
_symmetry.space_group_name_H-M   'P 1'
#
loop_
_entity.id
_entity.type
_entity.pdbx_description
1 polymer ?
#
loop_
_entity_poly.entity_id
_entity_poly.type
_entity_poly.pdbx_seq_one_letter_code
_entity_poly.pdbx_strand_id
1 'polypeptide(L)' 'MSSSPRLAGKVAIITGAAQGIGLATALKFTQEGARVVVCDVRQAAVDQAVTACQAAGAEALGIVVDA' A
#
# COMPACT_ATOMS: atom_id res chain seq x y z
N MET A 1 -3.66 -27.19 2.26
CA MET A 1 -4.52 -26.03 2.61
C MET A 1 -4.22 -24.93 1.60
N SER A 2 -5.12 -24.67 0.65
CA SER A 2 -4.99 -23.52 -0.25
C SER A 2 -5.87 -22.42 0.32
N SER A 3 -5.29 -21.47 1.07
CA SER A 3 -5.98 -20.25 1.43
C SER A 3 -5.56 -19.19 0.41
N SER A 4 -6.42 -18.94 -0.58
CA SER A 4 -6.25 -17.84 -1.52
C SER A 4 -6.00 -16.52 -0.76
N PRO A 5 -5.27 -15.56 -1.36
CA PRO A 5 -4.94 -14.29 -0.72
C PRO A 5 -6.21 -13.57 -0.25
N ARG A 6 -6.23 -13.09 1.01
CA ARG A 6 -7.47 -12.60 1.65
C ARG A 6 -8.07 -11.37 0.98
N LEU A 7 -7.25 -10.58 0.28
CA LEU A 7 -7.63 -9.31 -0.33
C LEU A 7 -7.48 -9.34 -1.86
N ALA A 8 -7.41 -10.54 -2.46
CA ALA A 8 -7.25 -10.70 -3.90
C ALA A 8 -8.26 -9.85 -4.69
N GLY A 9 -7.75 -8.96 -5.55
CA GLY A 9 -8.54 -8.11 -6.43
C GLY A 9 -9.25 -6.94 -5.74
N LYS A 10 -9.02 -6.70 -4.44
CA LYS A 10 -9.53 -5.53 -3.73
C LYS A 10 -8.62 -4.32 -3.91
N VAL A 11 -9.19 -3.12 -3.77
CA VAL A 11 -8.45 -1.86 -3.68
C VAL A 11 -8.48 -1.41 -2.23
N ALA A 12 -7.31 -1.09 -1.67
CA ALA A 12 -7.17 -0.58 -0.31
C ALA A 12 -6.55 0.82 -0.30
N ILE A 13 -7.25 1.77 0.29
CA ILE A 13 -6.73 3.13 0.54
C ILE A 13 -6.22 3.17 1.96
N ILE A 14 -4.96 3.58 2.14
CA ILE A 14 -4.29 3.55 3.44
C ILE A 14 -3.70 4.93 3.71
N THR A 15 -4.11 5.56 4.82
CA THR A 15 -3.58 6.85 5.29
C THR A 15 -2.39 6.64 6.22
N GLY A 16 -1.49 7.62 6.28
CA GLY A 16 -0.23 7.47 7.01
C GLY A 16 0.65 6.34 6.44
N ALA A 17 0.45 6.01 5.16
CA ALA A 17 0.99 4.81 4.53
C ALA A 17 2.47 4.92 4.13
N ALA A 18 3.10 6.08 4.31
CA ALA A 18 4.48 6.28 3.92
C ALA A 18 5.49 5.78 4.97
N GLN A 19 5.06 5.44 6.18
CA GLN A 19 5.95 4.96 7.25
C GLN A 19 5.24 4.10 8.30
N GLY A 20 6.03 3.48 9.19
CA GLY A 20 5.53 2.80 10.39
C GLY A 20 4.45 1.75 10.11
N ILE A 21 3.38 1.78 10.89
CA ILE A 21 2.26 0.83 10.79
C ILE A 21 1.50 0.96 9.47
N GLY A 22 1.35 2.19 8.95
CA GLY A 22 0.66 2.40 7.68
C GLY A 22 1.39 1.73 6.52
N LEU A 23 2.72 1.91 6.44
CA LEU A 23 3.55 1.22 5.44
C LEU A 23 3.53 -0.30 5.63
N ALA A 24 3.66 -0.78 6.86
CA ALA A 24 3.58 -2.22 7.15
C ALA A 24 2.23 -2.81 6.71
N THR A 25 1.14 -2.06 6.90
CA THR A 25 -0.21 -2.44 6.45
C THR A 25 -0.29 -2.49 4.93
N ALA A 26 0.24 -1.49 4.23
CA ALA A 26 0.25 -1.44 2.77
C ALA A 26 1.01 -2.63 2.16
N LEU A 27 2.19 -2.95 2.70
CA LEU A 27 2.97 -4.12 2.29
C LEU A 27 2.25 -5.43 2.60
N LYS A 28 1.64 -5.55 3.78
CA LYS A 28 0.87 -6.75 4.13
C LYS A 28 -0.32 -6.93 3.20
N PHE A 29 -1.05 -5.86 2.87
CA PHE A 29 -2.22 -5.92 2.00
C PHE A 29 -1.83 -6.26 0.55
N THR A 30 -0.69 -5.74 0.09
CA THR A 30 -0.06 -6.14 -1.17
C THR A 30 0.17 -7.66 -1.22
N GLN A 31 0.77 -8.25 -0.19
CA GLN A 31 1.01 -9.69 -0.10
C GLN A 31 -0.29 -10.51 -0.07
N GLU A 32 -1.38 -9.92 0.43
CA GLU A 32 -2.72 -10.51 0.41
C GLU A 32 -3.47 -10.26 -0.90
N GLY A 33 -2.81 -9.73 -1.94
CA GLY A 33 -3.35 -9.58 -3.30
C GLY A 33 -4.15 -8.31 -3.55
N ALA A 34 -4.06 -7.31 -2.67
CA ALA A 34 -4.69 -6.02 -2.85
C ALA A 34 -3.89 -5.12 -3.81
N ARG A 35 -4.61 -4.28 -4.54
CA ARG A 35 -4.07 -3.04 -5.14
C ARG A 35 -4.12 -1.97 -4.06
N VAL A 36 -3.08 -1.16 -3.94
CA VAL A 36 -2.95 -0.22 -2.80
C VAL A 36 -2.88 1.23 -3.24
N VAL A 37 -3.55 2.12 -2.50
CA VAL A 37 -3.41 3.57 -2.63
C VAL A 37 -2.72 4.08 -1.36
N VAL A 38 -1.52 4.61 -1.54
CA VAL A 38 -0.67 5.16 -0.47
C VAL A 38 -1.01 6.63 -0.31
N CYS A 39 -1.65 6.98 0.81
CA CYS A 39 -1.96 8.37 1.17
C CYS A 39 -1.10 8.84 2.34
N ASP A 40 -0.36 9.92 2.16
CA ASP A 40 0.47 10.54 3.20
C ASP A 40 0.78 12.02 2.87
N VAL A 41 1.39 12.75 3.79
CA VAL A 41 1.59 14.22 3.69
C VAL A 41 2.88 14.61 2.94
N ARG A 42 3.85 13.70 2.76
CA ARG A 42 5.15 14.00 2.11
C ARG A 42 5.35 13.22 0.82
N GLN A 43 5.46 13.91 -0.31
CA GLN A 43 5.64 13.32 -1.65
C GLN A 43 6.78 12.29 -1.71
N ALA A 44 7.99 12.66 -1.26
CA ALA A 44 9.13 11.76 -1.33
C ALA A 44 8.91 10.45 -0.53
N ALA A 45 8.18 10.51 0.58
CA ALA A 45 7.87 9.34 1.38
C ALA A 45 6.76 8.49 0.72
N VAL A 46 5.77 9.14 0.09
CA VAL A 46 4.75 8.47 -0.74
C VAL A 46 5.41 7.71 -1.88
N ASP A 47 6.33 8.34 -2.63
CA ASP A 47 7.02 7.71 -3.77
C ASP A 47 7.84 6.49 -3.35
N GLN A 48 8.53 6.57 -2.21
CA GLN A 48 9.26 5.45 -1.63
C GLN A 48 8.34 4.29 -1.24
N ALA A 49 7.20 4.59 -0.60
CA ALA A 49 6.22 3.59 -0.20
C ALA A 49 5.52 2.93 -1.39
N VAL A 50 5.20 3.69 -2.44
CA VAL A 50 4.69 3.17 -3.71
C VAL A 50 5.70 2.21 -4.34
N THR A 51 6.96 2.62 -4.43
CA THR A 51 8.04 1.77 -4.96
C THR A 51 8.16 0.46 -4.16
N ALA A 52 8.08 0.54 -2.84
CA ALA A 52 8.13 -0.64 -1.97
C ALA A 52 6.92 -1.58 -2.19
N CYS A 53 5.71 -1.04 -2.35
CA CYS A 53 4.52 -1.84 -2.62
C CYS A 53 4.55 -2.47 -4.02
N GLN A 54 5.04 -1.74 -5.04
CA GLN A 54 5.23 -2.28 -6.39
C GLN A 54 6.27 -3.40 -6.40
N ALA A 55 7.39 -3.22 -5.69
CA ALA A 55 8.41 -4.26 -5.53
C ALA A 55 7.87 -5.49 -4.78
N ALA A 56 6.88 -5.31 -3.89
CA ALA A 56 6.18 -6.39 -3.22
C ALA A 56 5.07 -7.06 -4.06
N GLY A 57 4.85 -6.60 -5.30
CA GLY A 57 3.96 -7.23 -6.28
C GLY A 57 2.57 -6.61 -6.40
N ALA A 58 2.29 -5.47 -5.78
CA ALA A 58 1.03 -4.75 -5.96
C ALA A 58 1.08 -3.77 -7.14
N GLU A 59 -0.09 -3.54 -7.73
CA GLU A 59 -0.36 -2.24 -8.37
C GLU A 59 -0.55 -1.20 -7.26
N ALA A 60 0.28 -0.15 -7.26
CA ALA A 60 0.23 0.90 -6.25
C ALA A 60 0.14 2.30 -6.86
N LEU A 61 -0.72 3.14 -6.27
CA LEU A 61 -0.88 4.56 -6.58
C LEU A 61 -0.53 5.40 -5.34
N GLY A 62 0.25 6.46 -5.51
CA GLY A 62 0.55 7.42 -4.44
C GLY A 62 -0.28 8.69 -4.58
N ILE A 63 -0.85 9.18 -3.47
CA ILE A 63 -1.56 10.46 -3.41
C ILE A 63 -1.07 11.22 -2.19
N VAL A 64 -0.56 12.44 -2.39
CA VAL A 64 -0.27 13.34 -1.28
C VAL A 64 -1.58 13.94 -0.77
N VAL A 65 -1.87 13.74 0.50
CA VAL A 65 -3.10 14.21 1.16
C VAL A 65 -2.75 14.78 2.53
N ASP A 66 -3.29 15.96 2.82
CA ASP A 66 -3.32 16.59 4.14
C ASP A 66 -4.79 16.90 4.43
N ALA A 67 -5.38 16.19 5.39
CA ALA A 67 -6.82 16.15 5.64
C ALA A 67 -7.15 16.43 7.11
#